data_AF-A0A914LN84-F1
#
_entry.id   AF-A0A914LN84-F1
#
_cell.length_a   1.000
_cell.length_b   1.000
_cell.length_c   1.000
_cell.angle_alpha   90.00
_cell.angle_beta   90.00
_cell.angle_gamma   90.00
#
_symmetry.space_group_name_H-M   'P 1'
#
loop_
_entity.id
_entity.type
_entity.pdbx_description
1 polymer ?
#
loop_
_entity_poly.entity_id
_entity_poly.type
_entity_poly.pdbx_seq_one_letter_code
_entity_poly.pdbx_strand_id
1 'polypeptide(L)'
;MSIPLRDLIERHAGGVIGGWDNLLGIIPGGSSVPVIPKSICDDVLMDFDALIKVETGLGTAAVIVMNKQCDIVKCIARLSMFYKHESCGQCTPCREGCNWLNKIMWRFVQGKADPKEIDMIWELTKQIEGHTICALGDAAAWPVQGLIRHFRPELERRMAEIF
;
A
#
# COMPACT_ATOMS: atom_id res chain seq x y z
N MET A 1 -6.36 23.24 -4.43
CA MET A 1 -6.27 21.95 -3.71
C MET A 1 -7.70 21.45 -3.48
N SER A 2 -7.91 20.15 -3.28
CA SER A 2 -9.25 19.52 -3.18
C SER A 2 -9.97 19.21 -4.51
N ILE A 3 -9.22 18.92 -5.58
CA ILE A 3 -9.83 18.33 -6.79
C ILE A 3 -10.30 16.90 -6.48
N PRO A 4 -11.48 16.45 -6.93
CA PRO A 4 -11.86 15.04 -6.79
C PRO A 4 -10.82 14.14 -7.47
N LEU A 5 -10.40 13.05 -6.81
CA LEU A 5 -9.37 12.15 -7.33
C LEU A 5 -9.78 11.56 -8.70
N ARG A 6 -11.06 11.21 -8.85
CA ARG A 6 -11.60 10.76 -10.13
C ARG A 6 -11.51 11.81 -11.23
N ASP A 7 -11.89 13.06 -10.94
CA ASP A 7 -11.80 14.16 -11.90
C ASP A 7 -10.36 14.42 -12.32
N LEU A 8 -9.40 14.33 -11.38
CA LEU A 8 -7.98 14.45 -11.68
C LEU A 8 -7.53 13.42 -12.73
N ILE A 9 -7.89 12.16 -12.53
CA ILE A 9 -7.47 11.06 -13.41
C ILE A 9 -8.18 11.13 -14.78
N GLU A 10 -9.50 11.27 -14.78
CA GLU A 10 -10.30 11.24 -16.01
C GLU A 10 -10.03 12.47 -16.89
N ARG A 11 -9.86 13.67 -16.31
CA ARG A 11 -9.67 14.91 -17.09
C ARG A 11 -8.22 15.18 -17.48
N HIS A 12 -7.27 14.92 -16.57
CA HIS A 12 -5.89 15.36 -16.76
C HIS A 12 -4.92 14.21 -17.09
N ALA A 13 -5.24 12.97 -16.72
CA ALA A 13 -4.38 11.81 -16.97
C ALA A 13 -4.87 10.90 -18.11
N GLY A 14 -6.04 11.20 -18.71
CA GLY A 14 -6.63 10.41 -19.80
C GLY A 14 -7.40 9.17 -19.34
N GLY A 15 -7.74 9.08 -18.05
CA GLY A 15 -8.51 7.98 -17.47
C GLY A 15 -7.70 6.74 -17.11
N VAL A 16 -8.36 5.78 -16.48
CA VAL A 16 -7.77 4.47 -16.15
C VAL A 16 -7.68 3.62 -17.42
N ILE A 17 -6.58 2.87 -17.60
CA ILE A 17 -6.45 1.94 -18.72
C ILE A 17 -7.56 0.88 -18.64
N GLY A 18 -8.44 0.84 -19.64
CA GLY A 18 -9.64 -0.02 -19.65
C GLY A 18 -10.90 0.62 -19.03
N GLY A 19 -10.86 1.92 -18.73
CA GLY A 19 -11.96 2.67 -18.12
C GLY A 19 -11.96 2.63 -16.59
N TRP A 20 -12.70 3.54 -15.98
CA TRP A 20 -12.77 3.70 -14.52
C TRP A 20 -13.22 2.42 -13.78
N ASP A 21 -14.09 1.62 -14.39
CA ASP A 21 -14.55 0.35 -13.82
C ASP A 21 -13.45 -0.73 -13.79
N ASN A 22 -12.36 -0.52 -14.53
CA ASN A 22 -11.18 -1.36 -14.48
C ASN A 22 -10.20 -0.97 -13.37
N LEU A 23 -10.53 0.04 -12.55
CA LEU A 23 -9.71 0.42 -11.41
C LEU A 23 -9.73 -0.66 -10.32
N LEU A 24 -8.56 -0.98 -9.78
CA LEU A 24 -8.41 -1.85 -8.62
C LEU A 24 -8.21 -1.01 -7.34
N GLY A 25 -7.22 -0.12 -7.36
CA GLY A 25 -6.89 0.75 -6.24
C GLY A 25 -5.88 1.81 -6.62
N ILE A 26 -5.72 2.82 -5.77
CA ILE A 26 -4.84 3.96 -5.99
C ILE A 26 -4.00 4.20 -4.74
N ILE A 27 -2.71 4.48 -4.93
CA ILE A 27 -1.88 5.09 -3.89
C ILE A 27 -1.88 6.60 -4.18
N PRO A 28 -2.55 7.43 -3.37
CA PRO A 28 -2.81 8.82 -3.75
C PRO A 28 -1.60 9.75 -3.58
N GLY A 29 -0.61 9.37 -2.77
CA GLY A 29 0.39 10.30 -2.23
C GLY A 29 1.83 9.85 -2.30
N GLY A 30 2.20 9.09 -3.33
CA GLY A 30 3.51 8.45 -3.43
C GLY A 30 3.57 7.14 -2.62
N SER A 31 4.65 6.39 -2.79
CA SER A 31 4.74 5.02 -2.24
C SER A 31 4.62 4.90 -0.73
N SER A 32 4.73 6.01 0.01
CA SER A 32 4.71 6.01 1.47
C SER A 32 3.31 5.89 2.05
N VAL A 33 2.25 6.14 1.27
CA VAL A 33 0.88 6.18 1.81
C VAL A 33 0.10 4.90 1.52
N PRO A 34 -0.91 4.55 2.35
CA PRO A 34 -1.77 3.40 2.11
C PRO A 34 -2.50 3.46 0.77
N VAL A 35 -2.65 2.31 0.12
CA VAL A 35 -3.55 2.16 -1.04
C VAL A 35 -5.01 2.31 -0.59
N ILE A 36 -5.83 2.94 -1.42
CA ILE A 36 -7.28 3.01 -1.26
C ILE A 36 -7.99 2.25 -2.39
N PRO A 37 -9.05 1.48 -2.11
CA PRO A 37 -9.80 0.74 -3.12
C PRO A 37 -10.69 1.67 -3.95
N LYS A 38 -11.12 1.20 -5.12
CA LYS A 38 -12.00 1.96 -6.04
C LYS A 38 -13.18 2.64 -5.34
N SER A 39 -13.85 1.95 -4.41
CA SER A 39 -15.03 2.49 -3.71
C SER A 39 -14.75 3.78 -2.94
N ILE A 40 -13.53 3.96 -2.44
CA ILE A 40 -13.11 5.20 -1.78
C ILE A 40 -12.66 6.23 -2.82
N CYS A 41 -11.99 5.78 -3.88
CA CYS A 41 -11.50 6.63 -4.96
C CYS A 41 -12.62 7.35 -5.74
N ASP A 42 -13.84 6.81 -5.72
CA ASP A 42 -14.99 7.35 -6.45
C ASP A 42 -15.33 8.80 -6.00
N ASP A 43 -15.21 9.11 -4.71
CA ASP A 43 -15.67 10.38 -4.12
C ASP A 43 -14.57 11.18 -3.37
N VAL A 44 -13.38 10.59 -3.17
CA VAL A 44 -12.34 11.24 -2.34
C VAL A 44 -11.73 12.48 -3.01
N LEU A 45 -11.44 13.50 -2.21
CA LEU A 45 -10.76 14.72 -2.64
C LEU A 45 -9.24 14.60 -2.45
N MET A 46 -8.49 15.21 -3.38
CA MET A 46 -7.03 15.33 -3.31
C MET A 46 -6.60 16.51 -2.44
N ASP A 47 -6.81 16.36 -1.14
CA ASP A 47 -6.29 17.24 -0.09
C ASP A 47 -5.88 16.44 1.16
N PHE A 48 -5.21 17.10 2.11
CA PHE A 48 -4.68 16.44 3.29
C PHE A 48 -5.78 15.88 4.20
N ASP A 49 -6.81 16.67 4.50
CA ASP A 49 -7.84 16.32 5.48
C ASP A 49 -8.77 15.20 4.98
N ALA A 50 -9.16 15.25 3.70
CA ALA A 50 -9.99 14.22 3.08
C ALA A 50 -9.27 12.87 3.03
N LEU A 51 -7.97 12.86 2.70
CA LEU A 51 -7.20 11.62 2.62
C LEU A 51 -6.92 11.02 4.00
N ILE A 52 -6.69 11.84 5.03
CA ILE A 52 -6.56 11.35 6.41
C ILE A 52 -7.85 10.67 6.88
N LYS A 53 -9.03 11.23 6.55
CA LYS A 53 -10.34 10.66 6.93
C LYS A 53 -10.61 9.28 6.34
N VAL A 54 -9.98 8.94 5.22
CA VAL A 54 -10.09 7.61 4.59
C VAL A 54 -8.87 6.73 4.88
N GLU A 55 -8.15 7.06 5.96
CA GLU A 55 -7.00 6.31 6.48
C GLU A 55 -5.84 6.16 5.48
N THR A 56 -5.63 7.18 4.64
CA THR A 56 -4.43 7.34 3.80
C THR A 56 -3.81 8.72 4.01
N GLY A 57 -2.93 9.17 3.11
CA GLY A 57 -2.35 10.51 3.16
C GLY A 57 -2.12 11.09 1.76
N LEU A 58 -2.01 12.42 1.68
CA LEU A 58 -1.69 13.11 0.43
C LEU A 58 -0.22 12.94 0.04
N GLY A 59 0.68 12.81 1.01
CA GLY A 59 2.12 12.68 0.78
C GLY A 59 2.65 13.70 -0.22
N THR A 60 3.30 13.24 -1.29
CA THR A 60 3.84 14.10 -2.37
C THR A 60 2.83 14.40 -3.48
N ALA A 61 1.57 13.94 -3.34
CA ALA A 61 0.56 13.92 -4.39
C ALA A 61 0.98 13.17 -5.67
N ALA A 62 1.93 12.24 -5.56
CA ALA A 62 2.29 11.33 -6.63
C ALA A 62 1.29 10.17 -6.71
N VAL A 63 0.26 10.34 -7.55
CA VAL A 63 -0.82 9.37 -7.72
C VAL A 63 -0.36 8.15 -8.52
N ILE A 64 -0.39 6.96 -7.90
CA ILE A 64 -0.07 5.68 -8.55
C ILE A 64 -1.38 4.91 -8.75
N VAL A 65 -1.78 4.75 -10.02
CA VAL A 65 -3.03 4.08 -10.41
C VAL A 65 -2.75 2.61 -10.73
N MET A 66 -3.52 1.69 -10.13
CA MET A 66 -3.44 0.25 -10.40
C MET A 66 -4.79 -0.25 -10.92
N ASN A 67 -4.79 -0.89 -12.10
CA ASN A 67 -5.98 -1.53 -12.67
C ASN A 67 -6.10 -3.00 -12.23
N LYS A 68 -7.20 -3.66 -12.60
CA LYS A 68 -7.49 -5.06 -12.20
C LYS A 68 -6.52 -6.09 -12.78
N GLN A 69 -5.74 -5.72 -13.81
CA GLN A 69 -4.68 -6.58 -14.36
C GLN A 69 -3.40 -6.54 -13.52
N CYS A 70 -3.25 -5.58 -12.61
CA CYS A 70 -2.11 -5.50 -11.71
C CYS A 70 -2.20 -6.55 -10.60
N ASP A 71 -1.08 -7.22 -10.32
CA ASP A 71 -0.91 -7.99 -9.09
C ASP A 71 -0.55 -7.03 -7.95
N ILE A 72 -1.58 -6.57 -7.22
CA ILE A 72 -1.42 -5.59 -6.14
C ILE A 72 -0.50 -6.09 -5.01
N VAL A 73 -0.53 -7.39 -4.69
CA VAL A 73 0.35 -7.98 -3.66
C VAL A 73 1.81 -7.84 -4.09
N LYS A 74 2.09 -8.12 -5.37
CA LYS A 74 3.44 -7.95 -5.95
C LYS A 74 3.86 -6.49 -6.08
N CYS A 75 2.94 -5.59 -6.41
CA CYS A 75 3.21 -4.15 -6.41
C CYS A 75 3.65 -3.67 -5.02
N ILE A 76 2.91 -4.01 -3.96
CA ILE A 76 3.26 -3.62 -2.59
C ILE A 76 4.52 -4.34 -2.11
N ALA A 77 4.72 -5.63 -2.43
CA ALA A 77 5.97 -6.33 -2.13
C ALA A 77 7.19 -5.66 -2.79
N ARG A 78 7.03 -5.11 -4.00
CA ARG A 78 8.08 -4.34 -4.67
C ARG A 78 8.37 -3.01 -3.98
N LEU A 79 7.37 -2.37 -3.37
CA LEU A 79 7.56 -1.19 -2.51
C LEU A 79 8.27 -1.57 -1.21
N SER A 80 7.88 -2.67 -0.55
CA SER A 80 8.61 -3.16 0.64
C SER A 80 10.07 -3.47 0.32
N MET A 81 10.37 -4.02 -0.86
CA MET A 81 11.74 -4.21 -1.34
C MET A 81 12.48 -2.88 -1.53
N PHE A 82 11.81 -1.85 -2.04
CA PHE A 82 12.37 -0.50 -2.15
C PHE A 82 12.73 0.07 -0.78
N TYR A 83 11.82 0.04 0.19
CA TYR A 83 12.10 0.53 1.55
C TYR A 83 13.20 -0.26 2.26
N LYS A 84 13.28 -1.57 2.02
CA LYS A 84 14.40 -2.40 2.50
C LYS A 84 15.74 -2.00 1.87
N HIS A 85 15.75 -1.56 0.61
CA HIS A 85 16.97 -1.14 -0.09
C HIS A 85 17.41 0.27 0.32
N GLU A 86 16.46 1.20 0.45
CA GLU A 86 16.71 2.62 0.75
C GLU A 86 16.69 2.96 2.25
N SER A 87 16.56 1.95 3.12
CA SER A 87 16.72 2.13 4.56
C SER A 87 18.20 2.36 4.88
N CYS A 88 18.53 3.48 5.53
CA CYS A 88 19.91 3.78 5.97
C CYS A 88 20.41 2.83 7.07
N GLY A 89 19.51 2.04 7.67
CA GLY A 89 19.87 1.04 8.67
C GLY A 89 20.21 1.58 10.07
N GLN A 90 19.95 2.86 10.37
CA GLN A 90 20.35 3.44 11.65
C GLN A 90 19.55 2.89 12.84
N CYS A 91 18.21 2.98 12.81
CA CYS A 91 17.35 2.50 13.89
C CYS A 91 16.91 1.04 13.68
N THR A 92 16.95 0.24 14.74
CA THR A 92 16.66 -1.20 14.70
C THR A 92 15.26 -1.53 14.16
N PRO A 93 14.17 -0.86 14.58
CA PRO A 93 12.83 -1.19 14.08
C PRO A 93 12.73 -1.02 12.55
N CYS A 94 13.37 0.02 11.99
CA CYS A 94 13.42 0.20 10.54
C CYS A 94 14.35 -0.81 9.85
N ARG A 95 15.59 -0.97 10.35
CA ARG A 95 16.63 -1.81 9.73
C ARG A 95 16.19 -3.26 9.63
N GLU A 96 15.74 -3.83 10.75
CA GLU A 96 15.34 -5.24 10.81
C GLU A 96 13.90 -5.42 10.33
N GLY A 97 13.00 -4.50 10.71
CA GLY A 97 11.59 -4.57 10.33
C GLY A 97 11.37 -4.49 8.83
N CYS A 98 12.03 -3.58 8.11
CA CYS A 98 11.90 -3.51 6.65
C CYS A 98 12.41 -4.79 5.96
N ASN A 99 13.47 -5.39 6.47
CA ASN A 99 13.99 -6.66 5.94
C ASN A 99 13.00 -7.80 6.17
N TRP A 100 12.39 -7.85 7.36
CA TRP A 100 11.41 -8.88 7.70
C TRP A 100 10.10 -8.71 6.91
N LEU A 101 9.58 -7.48 6.81
CA LEU A 101 8.44 -7.13 5.95
C LEU A 101 8.67 -7.60 4.51
N ASN A 102 9.82 -7.26 3.91
CA ASN A 102 10.13 -7.67 2.55
C ASN A 102 10.11 -9.20 2.39
N LYS A 103 10.70 -9.96 3.32
CA LYS A 103 10.71 -11.43 3.27
C LYS A 103 9.30 -12.01 3.31
N ILE A 104 8.45 -11.54 4.22
CA ILE A 104 7.07 -12.03 4.37
C ILE A 104 6.24 -11.63 3.13
N MET A 105 6.37 -10.39 2.66
CA MET A 105 5.65 -9.92 1.47
C MET A 105 5.96 -10.76 0.22
N TRP A 106 7.22 -11.16 0.01
CA TRP A 106 7.55 -12.05 -1.11
C TRP A 106 7.02 -13.48 -0.92
N ARG A 107 6.86 -13.96 0.31
CA ARG A 107 6.14 -15.21 0.59
C ARG A 107 4.65 -15.09 0.27
N PHE A 108 4.03 -13.94 0.58
CA PHE A 108 2.64 -13.66 0.21
C PHE A 108 2.44 -13.59 -1.30
N VAL A 109 3.38 -12.98 -2.03
CA VAL A 109 3.38 -12.99 -3.50
C VAL A 109 3.40 -14.42 -4.04
N GLN A 110 4.20 -15.29 -3.42
CA GLN A 110 4.30 -16.70 -3.77
C GLN A 110 3.15 -17.55 -3.21
N GLY A 111 2.20 -16.99 -2.44
CA GLY A 111 1.16 -17.71 -1.69
C GLY A 111 1.67 -18.68 -0.61
N LYS A 112 2.98 -18.68 -0.31
CA LYS A 112 3.63 -19.62 0.63
C LYS A 112 3.61 -19.09 2.07
N ALA A 113 2.41 -18.82 2.58
CA ALA A 113 2.20 -18.33 3.93
C ALA A 113 0.88 -18.86 4.51
N ASP A 114 0.82 -18.91 5.83
CA ASP A 114 -0.41 -19.20 6.57
C ASP A 114 -1.25 -17.92 6.71
N PRO A 115 -2.60 -17.98 6.64
CA PRO A 115 -3.47 -16.83 6.89
C PRO A 115 -3.20 -16.09 8.21
N LYS A 116 -2.73 -16.79 9.25
CA LYS A 116 -2.33 -16.16 10.53
C LYS A 116 -1.13 -15.22 10.38
N GLU A 117 -0.30 -15.41 9.36
CA GLU A 117 0.82 -14.53 9.08
C GLU A 117 0.36 -13.13 8.62
N ILE A 118 -0.89 -12.98 8.14
CA ILE A 118 -1.47 -11.68 7.79
C ILE A 118 -1.59 -10.80 9.05
N ASP A 119 -2.06 -11.38 10.16
CA ASP A 119 -2.18 -10.65 11.44
C ASP A 119 -0.79 -10.42 12.06
N MET A 120 0.11 -11.39 11.95
CA MET A 120 1.50 -11.23 12.41
C MET A 120 2.22 -10.09 11.68
N ILE A 121 2.09 -9.99 10.35
CA ILE A 121 2.72 -8.89 9.60
C ILE A 121 2.06 -7.54 9.96
N TRP A 122 0.76 -7.52 10.27
CA TRP A 122 0.09 -6.32 10.76
C TRP A 122 0.72 -5.84 12.08
N GLU A 123 0.88 -6.73 13.05
CA GLU A 123 1.55 -6.42 14.32
C GLU A 123 2.98 -5.91 14.10
N LEU A 124 3.74 -6.55 13.21
CA LEU A 124 5.08 -6.10 12.84
C LEU A 124 5.06 -4.67 12.29
N THR A 125 4.12 -4.32 11.41
CA THR A 125 4.03 -2.95 10.89
C THR A 125 3.78 -1.93 12.00
N LYS A 126 3.02 -2.29 13.06
CA LYS A 126 2.76 -1.43 14.23
C LYS A 126 3.96 -1.33 15.17
N GLN A 127 4.84 -2.32 15.20
CA GLN A 127 6.11 -2.25 15.92
C GLN A 127 7.17 -1.41 15.19
N ILE A 128 7.04 -1.23 13.87
CA ILE A 128 7.89 -0.34 13.09
C ILE A 128 7.38 1.09 13.20
N GLU A 129 6.09 1.28 12.91
CA GLU A 129 5.41 2.58 12.95
C GLU A 129 5.57 3.24 14.33
N GLY A 130 5.97 4.51 14.35
CA GLY A 130 6.16 5.28 15.59
C GLY A 130 7.36 4.89 16.46
N HIS A 131 8.12 3.84 16.10
CA HIS A 131 9.30 3.38 16.85
C HIS A 131 10.61 3.60 16.08
N THR A 132 10.58 4.36 14.99
CA THR A 132 11.75 4.70 14.17
C THR A 132 12.19 6.15 14.35
N ILE A 133 13.44 6.44 14.01
CA ILE A 133 14.00 7.81 14.14
C ILE A 133 13.36 8.77 13.13
N CYS A 134 13.13 8.31 11.89
CA CYS A 134 12.50 9.10 10.84
C CYS A 134 11.25 8.39 10.29
N ALA A 135 10.49 9.10 9.47
CA ALA A 135 9.24 8.62 8.88
C ALA A 135 9.42 7.56 7.77
N LEU A 136 10.66 7.12 7.47
CA LEU A 136 10.87 6.00 6.54
C LEU A 136 10.28 4.71 7.10
N GLY A 137 10.31 4.52 8.43
CA GLY A 137 9.66 3.38 9.08
C GLY A 137 8.16 3.35 8.83
N ASP A 138 7.49 4.48 9.07
CA ASP A 138 6.06 4.65 8.80
C ASP A 138 5.77 4.43 7.30
N ALA A 139 6.58 5.01 6.42
CA ALA A 139 6.46 4.86 4.96
C ALA A 139 6.66 3.41 4.47
N ALA A 140 7.44 2.60 5.19
CA ALA A 140 7.60 1.18 4.90
C ALA A 140 6.44 0.32 5.43
N ALA A 141 5.84 0.74 6.56
CA ALA A 141 4.74 0.06 7.23
C ALA A 141 3.38 0.31 6.55
N TRP A 142 3.07 1.56 6.21
CA TRP A 142 1.76 1.98 5.71
C TRP A 142 1.29 1.31 4.40
N PRO A 143 2.14 1.04 3.40
CA PRO A 143 1.70 0.33 2.19
C PRO A 143 1.24 -1.10 2.50
N VAL A 144 1.91 -1.77 3.45
CA VAL A 144 1.55 -3.11 3.91
C VAL A 144 0.26 -3.07 4.72
N GLN A 145 0.11 -2.08 5.61
CA GLN A 145 -1.15 -1.88 6.36
C GLN A 145 -2.33 -1.62 5.42
N GLY A 146 -2.16 -0.75 4.42
CA GLY A 146 -3.19 -0.47 3.41
C GLY A 146 -3.58 -1.70 2.59
N LEU A 147 -2.58 -2.51 2.19
CA LEU A 147 -2.81 -3.77 1.51
C LEU A 147 -3.65 -4.73 2.37
N ILE A 148 -3.28 -4.94 3.63
CA ILE A 148 -3.99 -5.85 4.53
C ILE A 148 -5.41 -5.34 4.75
N ARG A 149 -5.59 -4.06 5.07
CA ARG A 149 -6.90 -3.49 5.38
C ARG A 149 -7.90 -3.62 4.22
N HIS A 150 -7.46 -3.39 2.99
CA HIS A 150 -8.37 -3.34 1.84
C HIS A 150 -8.35 -4.59 0.96
N PHE A 151 -7.29 -5.38 1.01
CA PHE A 151 -7.06 -6.52 0.11
C PHE A 151 -6.70 -7.81 0.88
N ARG A 152 -7.05 -7.92 2.17
CA ARG A 152 -6.98 -9.20 2.91
C ARG A 152 -7.65 -10.37 2.19
N PRO A 153 -8.86 -10.22 1.60
CA PRO A 153 -9.48 -11.32 0.85
C PRO A 153 -8.63 -11.82 -0.33
N GLU A 154 -7.89 -10.92 -0.99
CA GLU A 154 -6.98 -11.29 -2.09
C GLU A 154 -5.74 -12.04 -1.57
N LEU A 155 -5.22 -11.68 -0.39
CA LEU A 155 -4.14 -12.41 0.27
C LEU A 155 -4.59 -13.82 0.66
N GLU A 156 -5.75 -13.95 1.30
CA GLU A 156 -6.33 -15.22 1.73
C GLU A 156 -6.64 -16.13 0.53
N ARG A 157 -7.25 -15.58 -0.53
CA ARG A 157 -7.49 -16.29 -1.80
C ARG A 157 -6.21 -16.88 -2.36
N ARG A 158 -5.14 -16.07 -2.42
CA ARG A 158 -3.86 -16.49 -2.98
C ARG A 158 -3.17 -17.59 -2.18
N MET A 159 -3.30 -17.55 -0.85
CA MET A 159 -2.79 -18.62 0.02
C MET A 159 -3.60 -19.92 -0.16
N ALA A 160 -4.91 -19.82 -0.36
CA ALA A 160 -5.77 -20.97 -0.58
C ALA A 160 -5.50 -21.69 -1.92
N GLU A 161 -5.15 -20.96 -2.98
CA GLU A 161 -4.90 -21.53 -4.33
C GLU A 161 -3.67 -22.43 -4.45
N ILE A 162 -2.82 -22.46 -3.43
CA ILE A 162 -1.61 -23.32 -3.39
C ILE A 162 -1.89 -24.69 -2.75
N PHE A 163 -3.03 -24.83 -2.08
CA PHE A 163 -3.52 -26.11 -1.55
C PHE A 163 -4.47 -26.78 -2.55
#